data_AF-A0A0F9K6B1-F1
#
_entry.id   AF-A0A0F9K6B1-F1
#
_cell.length_a   1.000
_cell.length_b   1.000
_cell.length_c   1.000
_cell.angle_alpha   90.00
_cell.angle_beta   90.00
_cell.angle_gamma   90.00
#
_symmetry.space_group_name_H-M   'P 1'
#
loop_
_entity.id
_entity.type
_entity.pdbx_description
1 polymer ?
#
loop_
_entity_poly.entity_id
_entity_poly.type
_entity_poly.pdbx_seq_one_letter_code
_entity_poly.pdbx_strand_id
1 'polypeptide(L)' 'MAKVKMVSVESSNIEAVGYDEQKEELFIEFKNKGENTTYKYRGVPSKKYDSMVKADSVGRFFHKHIRGLYTFKKLRNE' A
#
# COMPACT_ATOMS: atom_id res chain seq x y z
N MET A 1 15.15 -6.57 -8.67
CA MET A 1 13.78 -6.41 -8.16
C MET A 1 13.82 -6.63 -6.66
N ALA A 2 13.83 -5.56 -5.85
CA ALA A 2 13.74 -5.75 -4.40
C ALA A 2 12.34 -6.31 -4.11
N LYS A 3 12.27 -7.57 -3.65
CA LYS A 3 11.03 -8.17 -3.16
C LYS A 3 10.69 -7.46 -1.85
N VAL A 4 9.87 -6.41 -1.94
CA VAL A 4 9.20 -5.88 -0.75
C VAL A 4 8.27 -6.97 -0.24
N LYS A 5 8.33 -7.23 1.07
CA LYS A 5 7.46 -8.21 1.71
C LYS A 5 6.05 -7.65 1.75
N MET A 6 5.18 -8.16 0.89
CA MET A 6 3.75 -7.88 0.91
C MET A 6 3.09 -8.70 2.02
N VAL A 7 2.21 -8.06 2.77
CA VAL A 7 1.40 -8.63 3.84
C VAL A 7 -0.05 -8.54 3.41
N SER A 8 -0.73 -9.69 3.30
CA SER A 8 -2.15 -9.75 3.00
C SER A 8 -2.96 -9.11 4.13
N VAL A 9 -3.95 -8.29 3.78
CA VAL A 9 -4.79 -7.58 4.73
C VAL A 9 -6.25 -7.83 4.46
N GLU A 10 -7.06 -7.80 5.51
CA GLU A 10 -8.51 -7.89 5.37
C GLU A 10 -9.06 -6.52 4.98
N SER A 11 -9.37 -6.37 3.69
CA SER A 11 -9.97 -5.17 3.13
C SER A 11 -10.80 -5.50 1.89
N SER A 12 -11.86 -4.74 1.67
CA SER A 12 -12.77 -4.94 0.52
C SER A 12 -12.09 -4.62 -0.82
N ASN A 13 -11.09 -3.74 -0.81
CA ASN A 13 -10.49 -3.13 -1.98
C ASN A 13 -8.95 -3.19 -1.99
N ILE A 14 -8.33 -3.65 -0.90
CA ILE A 14 -6.88 -3.86 -0.81
C ILE A 14 -6.64 -5.36 -0.57
N GLU A 15 -5.75 -5.96 -1.36
CA GLU A 15 -5.32 -7.36 -1.25
C GLU A 15 -4.17 -7.48 -0.26
N ALA A 16 -3.12 -6.69 -0.48
CA ALA A 16 -1.92 -6.72 0.31
C ALA A 16 -1.27 -5.34 0.38
N VAL A 17 -0.46 -5.14 1.42
CA VAL A 17 0.34 -3.94 1.62
C VAL A 17 1.78 -4.34 1.94
N GLY A 18 2.74 -3.59 1.43
CA GLY A 18 4.15 -3.81 1.69
C GLY A 18 4.85 -2.49 1.93
N TYR A 19 5.92 -2.49 2.71
CA TYR A 19 6.64 -1.26 3.03
C TYR A 19 8.15 -1.49 2.90
N ASP A 20 8.83 -0.55 2.26
CA ASP A 20 10.28 -0.49 2.13
C ASP A 20 10.79 0.63 3.04
N GLU A 21 11.34 0.26 4.20
CA GLU A 21 11.88 1.20 5.18
C GLU A 21 13.15 1.91 4.66
N GLN A 22 13.90 1.30 3.74
CA GLN A 22 15.13 1.90 3.22
C GLN A 22 14.83 3.04 2.25
N LYS A 23 13.70 2.98 1.54
CA LYS A 23 13.30 3.98 0.54
C LYS A 23 12.08 4.81 0.96
N GLU A 24 11.50 4.50 2.11
CA GLU A 24 10.24 5.09 2.59
C GLU A 24 9.13 4.96 1.52
N GLU A 25 9.06 3.78 0.91
CA GLU A 25 8.11 3.46 -0.16
C GLU A 25 7.03 2.49 0.36
N LEU A 26 5.77 2.91 0.28
CA LEU A 26 4.62 2.07 0.59
C LEU A 26 4.05 1.48 -0.69
N PHE A 27 3.88 0.17 -0.70
CA PHE A 27 3.29 -0.59 -1.79
C PHE A 27 1.91 -1.07 -1.38
N ILE A 28 0.93 -0.85 -2.24
CA ILE A 28 -0.46 -1.25 -1.98
C ILE A 28 -0.95 -1.99 -3.21
N GLU A 29 -1.33 -3.24 -3.01
CA GLU A 29 -1.96 -4.06 -4.02
C GLU A 29 -3.48 -3.95 -3.88
N PHE A 30 -4.14 -3.44 -4.92
CA PHE A 30 -5.58 -3.30 -4.94
C PHE A 30 -6.24 -4.49 -5.62
N LYS A 31 -7.33 -4.96 -5.01
CA LYS A 31 -8.22 -5.94 -5.61
C LYS A 31 -8.99 -5.27 -6.74
N ASN A 32 -8.67 -5.59 -7.99
CA ASN A 32 -9.46 -5.16 -9.14
C ASN A 32 -10.09 -6.38 -9.83
N LYS A 33 -11.19 -6.17 -10.56
CA LYS A 33 -11.89 -7.22 -11.31
C LYS A 33 -11.03 -7.66 -12.50
N GLY A 34 -10.12 -8.61 -12.28
CA GLY A 34 -9.36 -9.29 -13.33
C GLY A 34 -7.85 -9.34 -13.09
N GLU A 35 -7.24 -8.25 -12.61
CA GLU A 35 -5.80 -8.18 -12.35
C GLU A 35 -5.49 -7.34 -11.12
N ASN A 36 -4.65 -7.88 -10.23
CA ASN A 36 -4.14 -7.13 -9.10
C ASN A 36 -3.23 -6.01 -9.60
N THR A 37 -3.49 -4.80 -9.13
CA THR A 37 -2.65 -3.65 -9.48
C THR A 37 -1.93 -3.15 -8.25
N THR A 38 -0.61 -3.08 -8.35
CA THR A 38 0.23 -2.56 -7.27
C THR A 38 0.54 -1.09 -7.50
N TYR A 39 0.28 -0.28 -6.49
CA TYR A 39 0.62 1.13 -6.46
C TYR A 39 1.74 1.36 -5.47
N LYS A 40 2.73 2.16 -5.86
CA LYS A 40 3.84 2.55 -5.02
C LYS A 40 3.72 4.01 -4.64
N TYR A 41 3.61 4.29 -3.36
CA TYR A 41 3.60 5.60 -2.73
C TYR A 41 4.99 5.90 -2.20
N ARG A 42 5.52 7.10 -2.48
CA ARG A 42 6.84 7.56 -2.05
C ARG A 42 6.75 8.56 -0.91
N GLY A 43 7.75 8.53 -0.02
CA GLY A 43 7.86 9.46 1.11
C GLY A 43 6.84 9.17 2.20
N VAL A 44 6.35 7.92 2.29
CA VAL A 44 5.41 7.51 3.34
C VAL A 44 6.24 7.11 4.56
N PRO A 45 6.06 7.73 5.73
CA PRO A 45 6.81 7.37 6.93
C PRO A 45 6.42 5.98 7.47
N SER A 46 7.35 5.27 8.10
CA SER A 46 7.12 3.93 8.67
C SER A 46 5.99 3.93 9.70
N LYS A 47 5.86 5.02 10.48
CA LYS A 47 4.76 5.23 11.43
C LYS A 47 3.37 5.17 10.76
N LYS A 48 3.25 5.67 9.52
CA LYS A 48 1.98 5.62 8.76
C LYS A 48 1.67 4.20 8.32
N TYR A 49 2.67 3.45 7.89
CA TYR A 49 2.52 2.03 7.55
C TYR A 49 2.10 1.21 8.78
N ASP A 50 2.81 1.34 9.91
CA ASP A 50 2.48 0.63 11.15
C ASP A 50 1.05 0.95 11.63
N SER A 51 0.67 2.23 11.62
CA SER A 51 -0.70 2.65 11.95
C SER A 51 -1.74 2.11 10.98
N MET A 52 -1.39 1.97 9.70
CA MET A 52 -2.28 1.44 8.68
C MET A 52 -2.51 -0.06 8.87
N VAL A 53 -1.46 -0.84 9.12
CA VAL A 53 -1.54 -2.30 9.33
C VAL A 53 -2.28 -2.63 10.63
N LYS A 54 -2.16 -1.78 11.66
CA LYS A 54 -2.87 -1.92 12.94
C LYS A 54 -4.31 -1.37 12.93
N ALA A 55 -4.72 -0.67 11.88
CA ALA A 55 -6.06 -0.09 11.81
C ALA A 55 -7.11 -1.18 11.56
N ASP A 56 -8.28 -1.08 12.21
CA ASP A 56 -9.45 -1.94 11.96
C ASP A 56 -9.87 -2.00 10.49
N SER A 57 -9.57 -0.95 9.72
CA SER A 57 -9.84 -0.92 8.28
C SER A 57 -8.71 -0.23 7.54
N VAL A 58 -7.83 -1.06 6.97
CA VAL A 58 -6.69 -0.63 6.14
C VAL A 58 -7.15 0.28 5.00
N GLY A 59 -8.23 -0.08 4.31
CA GLY A 59 -8.81 0.73 3.23
C GLY A 59 -9.26 2.11 3.70
N ARG A 60 -9.92 2.21 4.86
CA ARG A 60 -10.35 3.49 5.43
C ARG A 60 -9.17 4.36 5.84
N PHE A 61 -8.16 3.76 6.47
CA PHE A 61 -6.94 4.48 6.85
C PHE A 61 -6.22 5.03 5.62
N PHE A 62 -6.03 4.19 4.60
CA PHE A 62 -5.42 4.58 3.33
C PHE A 62 -6.15 5.79 2.70
N HIS A 63 -7.48 5.73 2.59
CA HIS A 63 -8.28 6.82 2.02
C HIS A 63 -8.14 8.14 2.79
N LYS A 64 -8.00 8.10 4.12
CA LYS A 64 -7.95 9.28 4.97
C LYS A 64 -6.53 9.86 5.13
N HIS A 65 -5.51 9.01 5.13
CA HIS A 65 -4.16 9.38 5.55
C HIS A 65 -3.09 9.21 4.49
N ILE A 66 -3.37 8.57 3.36
CA ILE A 66 -2.38 8.31 2.30
C ILE A 66 -2.87 8.84 0.95
N ARG A 67 -4.11 8.54 0.58
CA ARG A 67 -4.69 8.90 -0.72
C ARG A 67 -4.70 10.42 -0.90
N GLY A 68 -4.01 10.89 -1.95
CA GLY A 68 -3.91 12.32 -2.29
C GLY A 68 -2.87 13.11 -1.49
N LEU A 69 -2.26 12.51 -0.47
CA LEU A 69 -1.22 13.15 0.35
C LEU A 69 0.20 12.79 -0.10
N TYR A 70 0.37 11.63 -0.74
CA TYR A 70 1.67 11.15 -1.19
C TYR A 70 1.67 10.89 -2.69
N THR A 71 2.82 11.17 -3.32
CA THR A 71 3.06 10.86 -4.73
C THR A 71 3.06 9.36 -4.93
N PHE A 72 2.26 8.90 -5.89
CA PHE A 72 2.14 7.50 -6.21
C PHE A 72 2.43 7.20 -7.67
N LYS A 73 2.88 5.97 -7.94
CA LYS A 73 3.07 5.43 -9.27
C LYS A 73 2.41 4.06 -9.35
N LYS A 74 1.61 3.85 -10.39
CA LYS A 74 1.09 2.53 -10.74
C LYS A 74 2.24 1.66 -11.24
N LEU A 75 2.46 0.54 -10.58
CA LEU A 75 3.33 -0.53 -11.07
C LEU A 75 2.43 -1.49 -11.86
N ARG A 76 2.61 -1.51 -13.17
CA ARG A 76 1.99 -2.52 -14.02
C ARG A 76 2.83 -3.79 -13.84
N ASN A 77 2.20 -4.90 -13.43
CA ASN A 77 2.83 -6.21 -13.62
C ASN A 77 2.87 -6.46 -15.13
N GLU A 78 4.06 -6.70 -15.66
CA GLU A 78 4.29 -7.09 -17.06
C GLU A 78 4.14 -8.61 -17.20
#